data_AF-A0A1H3HZB9-F1
#
_entry.id   AF-A0A1H3HZB9-F1
#
_cell.length_a   1.000
_cell.length_b   1.000
_cell.length_c   1.000
_cell.angle_alpha   90.00
_cell.angle_beta   90.00
_cell.angle_gamma   90.00
#
_symmetry.space_group_name_H-M   'P 1'
#
loop_
_entity.id
_entity.type
_entity.pdbx_description
1 polymer ?
#
loop_
_entity_poly.entity_id
_entity_poly.type
_entity_poly.pdbx_seq_one_letter_code
_entity_poly.pdbx_strand_id
1 'polypeptide(L)'
;MTPLPPSATGTGPDSVPVAGDRRRHPAPASLVLFHGPMNCGKSTLALQVDHNQSRQGRRGLLLTQGDRSGVPQISSRVGLRRDALELSDATDVRLLVRKRWRPGTGSTT
;
A
#
# COMPACT_ATOMS: atom_id res chain seq x y z
N MET A 1 0.01 62.34 -9.13
CA MET A 1 0.80 61.10 -9.21
C MET A 1 0.49 60.30 -7.95
N THR A 2 -0.53 59.45 -8.02
CA THR A 2 -1.11 58.71 -6.89
C THR A 2 -0.62 57.27 -6.97
N PRO A 3 -0.02 56.66 -5.94
CA PRO A 3 0.38 55.26 -6.01
C PRO A 3 -0.84 54.34 -5.85
N LEU A 4 -0.99 53.39 -6.77
CA LEU A 4 -1.95 52.28 -6.71
C LEU A 4 -1.29 51.10 -5.92
N PRO A 5 -2.02 50.37 -5.05
CA PRO A 5 -1.50 49.24 -4.24
C PRO A 5 -1.09 47.98 -5.04
N PRO A 6 -0.33 47.05 -4.40
CA PRO A 6 0.48 46.02 -5.08
C PRO A 6 -0.30 44.82 -5.65
N SER A 7 0.37 44.18 -6.63
CA SER A 7 -0.05 43.08 -7.49
C SER A 7 -0.73 41.90 -6.80
N ALA A 8 -1.83 41.44 -7.40
CA ALA A 8 -2.51 40.20 -7.07
C ALA A 8 -1.59 39.00 -7.29
N THR A 9 -1.14 38.38 -6.19
CA THR A 9 -0.58 37.02 -6.18
C THR A 9 -1.74 36.07 -5.93
N GLY A 10 -2.23 35.45 -6.99
CA GLY A 10 -3.31 34.47 -6.95
C GLY A 10 -2.83 33.11 -7.45
N THR A 11 -2.84 32.14 -6.53
CA THR A 11 -3.16 30.73 -6.78
C THR A 11 -2.06 29.85 -7.39
N GLY A 12 -1.03 29.54 -6.60
CA GLY A 12 -0.46 28.19 -6.63
C GLY A 12 -1.35 27.25 -5.80
N PRO A 13 -1.36 25.92 -6.05
CA PRO A 13 -2.01 24.95 -5.16
C PRO A 13 -1.21 24.84 -3.84
N ASP A 14 -1.24 25.92 -3.06
CA ASP A 14 -0.72 25.97 -1.70
C ASP A 14 -1.69 25.23 -0.80
N SER A 15 -1.34 23.98 -0.56
CA SER A 15 -1.45 23.22 0.68
C SER A 15 -1.81 21.78 0.36
N VAL A 16 -0.79 21.00 -0.02
CA VAL A 16 -0.83 19.57 0.31
C VAL A 16 -0.82 19.52 1.84
N PRO A 17 -1.89 19.05 2.51
CA PRO A 17 -1.91 19.02 3.96
C PRO A 17 -0.74 18.18 4.44
N VAL A 18 0.04 18.75 5.37
CA VAL A 18 1.11 18.04 6.07
C VAL A 18 0.55 16.72 6.57
N ALA A 19 1.28 15.63 6.35
CA ALA A 19 0.88 14.28 6.74
C ALA A 19 0.88 14.14 8.27
N GLY A 20 -0.12 14.74 8.93
CA GLY A 20 -0.01 15.09 10.33
C GLY A 20 -1.31 15.18 11.10
N ASP A 21 -2.40 14.53 10.67
CA ASP A 21 -3.50 14.20 11.59
C ASP A 21 -4.35 12.99 11.16
N ARG A 22 -3.68 11.87 10.83
CA ARG A 22 -4.38 10.58 10.58
C ARG A 22 -4.80 9.86 11.87
N ARG A 23 -4.67 10.51 13.04
CA ARG A 23 -4.95 9.90 14.35
C ARG A 23 -6.40 10.09 14.81
N ARG A 24 -7.15 11.03 14.23
CA ARG A 24 -8.55 11.33 14.62
C ARG A 24 -9.61 10.65 13.76
N HIS A 25 -9.26 10.12 12.60
CA HIS A 25 -10.14 9.26 11.81
C HIS A 25 -9.49 7.89 11.65
N PRO A 26 -10.22 6.77 11.85
CA PRO A 26 -9.72 5.48 11.39
C PRO A 26 -9.39 5.68 9.90
N ALA A 27 -8.12 5.46 9.54
CA ALA A 27 -7.71 5.59 8.14
C ALA A 27 -8.72 4.81 7.28
N PRO A 28 -9.25 5.38 6.19
CA PRO A 28 -10.29 4.73 5.41
C PRO A 28 -9.81 3.33 5.01
N ALA A 29 -10.55 2.30 5.42
CA ALA A 29 -10.29 0.93 5.02
C ALA A 29 -10.84 0.74 3.60
N SER A 30 -10.02 0.18 2.71
CA SER A 30 -10.44 -0.17 1.36
C SER A 30 -10.08 -1.61 1.04
N LEU A 31 -10.97 -2.29 0.32
CA LEU A 31 -10.74 -3.61 -0.26
C LEU A 31 -10.82 -3.47 -1.77
N VAL A 32 -9.78 -3.90 -2.46
CA VAL A 32 -9.74 -3.92 -3.92
C VAL A 32 -9.58 -5.37 -4.37
N LEU A 33 -10.56 -5.84 -5.14
CA LEU A 33 -10.55 -7.20 -5.70
C LEU A 33 -10.18 -7.12 -7.19
N PHE A 34 -9.14 -7.85 -7.57
CA PHE A 34 -8.76 -8.04 -8.97
C PHE A 34 -9.06 -9.48 -9.39
N HIS A 35 -9.97 -9.66 -10.35
CA HIS A 35 -10.30 -10.95 -10.93
C HIS A 35 -10.20 -10.91 -12.46
N GLY A 36 -10.19 -12.09 -13.10
CA GLY A 36 -10.09 -12.20 -14.55
C GLY A 36 -9.47 -13.52 -14.98
N PRO A 37 -9.43 -13.79 -16.30
CA PRO A 37 -8.90 -15.05 -16.84
C PRO A 37 -7.42 -15.24 -16.50
N MET A 38 -6.91 -16.46 -16.67
CA MET A 38 -5.46 -16.69 -16.56
C MET A 38 -4.71 -15.77 -17.54
N ASN A 39 -3.51 -15.34 -17.16
CA ASN A 39 -2.62 -14.50 -17.98
C ASN A 39 -3.04 -13.03 -18.13
N CYS A 40 -4.13 -12.57 -17.52
CA CYS A 40 -4.51 -11.15 -17.52
C CYS A 40 -3.64 -10.25 -16.59
N GLY A 41 -2.55 -10.78 -16.02
CA GLY A 41 -1.59 -9.97 -15.25
C GLY A 41 -1.90 -9.73 -13.77
N LYS A 42 -2.86 -10.44 -13.15
CA LYS A 42 -3.22 -10.27 -11.72
C LYS A 42 -2.02 -10.30 -10.77
N SER A 43 -1.18 -11.33 -10.87
CA SER A 43 0.01 -11.44 -10.01
C SER A 43 1.01 -10.32 -10.27
N THR A 44 1.16 -9.88 -11.51
CA THR A 44 2.02 -8.74 -11.86
C THR A 44 1.54 -7.47 -11.15
N LEU A 45 0.24 -7.18 -11.22
CA LEU A 45 -0.34 -6.01 -10.57
C LEU A 45 -0.23 -6.07 -9.04
N ALA A 46 -0.51 -7.23 -8.43
CA ALA A 46 -0.36 -7.42 -6.99
C ALA A 46 1.08 -7.12 -6.51
N LEU A 47 2.07 -7.63 -7.25
CA LEU A 47 3.48 -7.40 -6.94
C LEU A 47 3.91 -5.93 -7.18
N GLN A 48 3.33 -5.25 -8.18
CA GLN A 48 3.56 -3.83 -8.40
C GLN A 48 2.97 -2.98 -7.28
N VAL A 49 1.76 -3.30 -6.83
CA VAL A 49 1.12 -2.62 -5.69
C VAL A 49 1.99 -2.76 -4.44
N ASP A 50 2.43 -3.99 -4.11
CA ASP A 50 3.33 -4.24 -2.97
C ASP A 50 4.63 -3.43 -3.09
N HIS A 51 5.27 -3.45 -4.26
CA HIS A 51 6.50 -2.68 -4.51
C HIS A 51 6.29 -1.18 -4.25
N ASN A 52 5.21 -0.61 -4.79
CA ASN A 52 4.91 0.81 -4.67
C ASN A 52 4.59 1.21 -3.23
N GLN A 53 3.82 0.39 -2.51
CA GLN A 53 3.51 0.66 -1.10
C GLN A 53 4.79 0.54 -0.23
N SER A 54 5.64 -0.46 -0.49
CA SER A 54 6.91 -0.61 0.21
C SER A 54 7.86 0.56 -0.05
N ARG A 55 7.92 1.08 -1.29
CA ARG A 55 8.71 2.27 -1.64
C ARG A 55 8.26 3.52 -0.89
N GLN A 56 6.97 3.62 -0.56
CA GLN A 56 6.38 4.70 0.23
C GLN A 56 6.52 4.48 1.75
N GLY A 57 7.34 3.52 2.18
CA GLY A 57 7.57 3.22 3.60
C GLY A 57 6.43 2.47 4.27
N ARG A 58 5.40 2.06 3.53
CA ARG A 58 4.31 1.23 4.07
C ARG A 58 4.76 -0.22 4.14
N ARG A 59 4.32 -0.93 5.17
CA ARG A 59 4.64 -2.35 5.35
C ARG A 59 3.37 -3.17 5.19
N GLY A 60 3.36 -4.03 4.18
CA GLY A 60 2.28 -4.97 3.90
C GLY A 60 2.64 -6.41 4.24
N LEU A 61 1.67 -7.30 4.04
CA LEU A 61 1.85 -8.74 4.05
C LEU A 61 1.42 -9.27 2.68
N LEU A 62 2.26 -10.10 2.08
CA LEU A 62 1.90 -10.91 0.92
C LEU A 62 1.43 -12.28 1.41
N LEU A 63 0.24 -12.68 0.98
CA LEU A 63 -0.41 -13.92 1.35
C LEU A 63 -0.76 -14.69 0.08
N THR A 64 -0.55 -15.99 0.08
CA THR A 64 -0.89 -16.89 -1.04
C THR A 64 -1.58 -18.14 -0.49
N GLN A 65 -2.35 -18.84 -1.32
CA GLN A 65 -2.99 -20.10 -0.95
C GLN A 65 -2.88 -21.06 -2.12
N GLY A 66 -2.44 -22.28 -1.86
CA GLY A 66 -2.41 -23.35 -2.85
C GLY A 66 -1.33 -23.16 -3.90
N ASP A 67 -0.21 -22.52 -3.51
CA ASP A 67 0.95 -22.44 -4.38
C ASP A 67 1.52 -23.85 -4.62
N ARG A 68 1.59 -24.24 -5.89
CA ARG A 68 2.05 -25.56 -6.34
C ARG A 68 3.57 -25.64 -6.41
N SER A 69 4.28 -24.54 -6.14
CA SER A 69 5.74 -24.44 -6.25
C SER A 69 6.51 -25.04 -5.07
N GLY A 70 5.81 -25.47 -4.01
CA GLY A 70 6.38 -26.09 -2.81
C GLY A 70 6.90 -25.09 -1.77
N VAL A 71 7.17 -23.84 -2.17
CA VAL A 71 7.51 -22.73 -1.26
C VAL A 71 6.49 -21.61 -1.46
N PRO A 72 5.84 -21.09 -0.41
CA PRO A 72 4.79 -20.08 -0.57
C PRO A 72 5.31 -18.80 -1.24
N GLN A 73 4.93 -18.58 -2.50
CA GLN A 73 5.39 -17.44 -3.29
C GLN A 73 4.27 -16.88 -4.17
N ILE A 74 4.30 -15.57 -4.43
CA ILE A 74 3.55 -14.96 -5.53
C ILE A 74 4.50 -14.78 -6.71
N SER A 75 4.20 -15.43 -7.83
CA SER A 75 4.95 -15.32 -9.08
C SER A 75 4.07 -14.82 -10.23
N SER A 76 4.69 -14.14 -11.19
CA SER A 76 4.05 -13.65 -12.41
C SER A 76 4.71 -14.25 -13.66
N ARG A 77 3.96 -14.28 -14.77
CA ARG A 77 4.48 -14.78 -16.06
C ARG A 77 5.58 -13.92 -16.67
N VAL A 78 5.69 -12.66 -16.25
CA VAL A 78 6.75 -11.74 -16.68
C VAL A 78 8.00 -11.82 -15.80
N GLY A 79 8.09 -12.84 -14.93
CA GLY A 79 9.31 -13.16 -14.18
C GLY A 79 9.41 -12.51 -12.79
N LEU A 80 8.45 -11.68 -12.37
CA LEU A 80 8.43 -11.14 -11.01
C LEU A 80 8.07 -12.21 -9.99
N ARG A 81 8.75 -12.21 -8.85
CA ARG A 81 8.57 -13.17 -7.75
C ARG A 81 8.76 -12.49 -6.40
N ARG A 82 7.93 -12.83 -5.42
CA ARG A 82 8.08 -12.43 -4.01
C ARG A 82 7.60 -13.53 -3.08
N ASP A 83 8.35 -13.76 -2.01
CA ASP A 83 7.96 -14.65 -0.94
C ASP A 83 6.66 -14.16 -0.30
N ALA A 84 5.81 -15.12 0.04
CA ALA A 84 4.52 -14.87 0.65
C ALA A 84 4.35 -15.80 1.86
N LEU A 85 3.32 -15.54 2.66
CA LEU A 85 2.89 -16.46 3.70
C LEU A 85 1.77 -17.34 3.15
N GLU A 86 1.86 -18.64 3.41
CA GLU A 86 0.78 -19.57 3.08
C GLU A 86 -0.43 -19.30 3.99
N LEU A 87 -1.58 -19.09 3.37
CA LEU A 87 -2.87 -19.11 4.02
C LEU A 87 -3.42 -20.53 4.00
N SER A 88 -3.78 -21.03 5.18
CA SER A 88 -4.48 -22.29 5.37
C SER A 88 -5.82 -22.02 6.05
N ASP A 89 -6.68 -23.02 6.08
CA ASP A 89 -7.98 -22.93 6.75
C ASP A 89 -7.85 -22.66 8.27
N ALA A 90 -6.69 -22.97 8.86
CA ALA A 90 -6.39 -22.69 10.27
C ALA A 90 -5.84 -21.27 10.50
N THR A 91 -5.60 -20.48 9.46
CA THR A 91 -4.94 -19.16 9.58
C THR A 91 -5.93 -18.07 9.97
N ASP A 92 -5.83 -17.58 11.22
CA ASP A 92 -6.50 -16.34 11.62
C ASP A 92 -5.71 -15.11 11.09
N VAL A 93 -6.24 -14.49 10.04
CA VAL A 93 -5.65 -13.32 9.38
C VAL A 93 -5.57 -12.11 10.32
N ARG A 94 -6.56 -11.93 11.21
CA ARG A 94 -6.57 -10.80 12.15
C ARG A 94 -5.44 -10.95 13.16
N LEU A 95 -5.25 -12.15 13.71
CA LEU A 95 -4.13 -12.43 14.62
C LEU A 95 -2.78 -12.33 13.88
N LEU A 96 -2.69 -12.81 12.65
CA LEU A 96 -1.49 -12.70 11.82
C LEU A 96 -1.08 -11.23 11.64
N VAL A 97 -2.02 -10.38 11.22
CA VAL A 97 -1.79 -8.93 11.04
C VAL A 97 -1.39 -8.29 12.36
N ARG A 98 -2.07 -8.60 13.48
CA ARG A 98 -1.72 -8.07 14.81
C ARG A 98 -0.31 -8.46 15.25
N LYS A 99 0.10 -9.71 15.00
CA LYS A 99 1.46 -10.20 15.33
C LYS A 99 2.54 -9.49 14.51
N ARG A 100 2.26 -9.16 13.25
CA ARG A 100 3.22 -8.47 12.37
C ARG A 100 3.17 -6.94 12.48
N TRP A 101 2.10 -6.41 13.06
CA TRP A 101 1.91 -4.97 13.22
C TRP A 101 3.08 -4.37 14.00
N ARG A 102 3.87 -3.55 13.30
CA ARG A 102 4.88 -2.72 13.94
C ARG A 102 4.29 -1.32 14.05
N PRO A 103 4.19 -0.73 15.26
CA PRO A 103 3.92 0.68 15.39
C PRO A 103 4.95 1.43 14.54
N GLY A 104 4.48 2.32 13.67
CA GLY A 104 5.38 3.21 12.95
C GLY A 104 6.12 4.07 13.97
N THR A 105 7.45 4.02 13.97
CA THR A 105 8.28 5.02 14.65
C THR A 105 8.14 6.31 13.85
N GLY A 106 7.13 7.13 14.21
CA GLY A 106 7.01 8.48 13.69
C GLY A 106 8.19 9.30 14.23
N SER A 107 9.12 9.68 13.35
CA SER A 107 10.08 10.74 13.65
C SER A 107 9.29 12.03 13.70
N THR A 108 9.03 12.53 14.91
CA THR A 108 8.64 13.92 15.11
C THR A 108 9.93 14.71 15.11
N THR A 109 10.27 15.30 13.96
CA THR A 109 11.32 16.31 13.82
C THR A 109 10.81 17.35 12.83
#